data_AF-A0AAE0MBI0-F1
#
_entry.id   AF-A0AAE0MBI0-F1
#
_cell.length_a   1.000
_cell.length_b   1.000
_cell.length_c   1.000
_cell.angle_alpha   90.00
_cell.angle_beta   90.00
_cell.angle_gamma   90.00
#
_symmetry.space_group_name_H-M   'P 1'
#
loop_
_entity.id
_entity.type
_entity.pdbx_description
1 polymer ?
#
loop_
_entity_poly.entity_id
_entity_poly.type
_entity_poly.pdbx_seq_one_letter_code
_entity_poly.pdbx_strand_id
1 'polypeptide(L)'
;MEEYPIETVLEALDDMSPSTKRPKVVLFDIGGVCVISPFQSILDYELSLGIPPGWVNYSISKTAPDGFWHRLETGQILMDDDFFAGFSRDLHDPVRWATFYQAQQTKNLKLPKQTPPVPNINARWLFFDMMAAARAPDPWMLPALRNLKESGKVIVAALSNTVIFPPDHEYSRTKWQDDPLRSLFDVFVSSAHVGLRKPDPKIYQLALEKVDQFAREHAMTEKGRTLGWADGIRPQDIVFLDDIGENLKAAKAAGFRTIKVSLGKAYEAVEELEEVTGLSLAGDHPKKPIKPNFNKGQKAKI
;
A
#
# COMPACT_ATOMS: atom_id res chain seq x y z
N MET A 1 33.83 -40.41 -1.35
CA MET A 1 33.44 -39.23 -2.14
C MET A 1 32.03 -39.51 -2.61
N GLU A 2 31.04 -38.99 -1.91
CA GLU A 2 29.65 -39.07 -2.35
C GLU A 2 29.45 -38.00 -3.44
N GLU A 3 29.16 -38.46 -4.65
CA GLU A 3 28.75 -37.60 -5.75
C GLU A 3 27.32 -37.12 -5.47
N TYR A 4 27.19 -35.84 -5.15
CA TYR A 4 25.89 -35.18 -5.18
C TYR A 4 25.43 -35.08 -6.65
N PRO A 5 24.21 -35.51 -6.99
CA PRO A 5 23.70 -35.42 -8.35
C PRO A 5 23.72 -33.97 -8.83
N ILE A 6 24.38 -33.73 -9.97
CA ILE A 6 24.51 -32.41 -10.61
C ILE A 6 23.12 -31.76 -10.84
N GLU A 7 22.07 -32.57 -10.96
CA GLU A 7 20.68 -32.14 -11.10
C GLU A 7 20.17 -31.34 -9.89
N THR A 8 20.57 -31.69 -8.66
CA THR A 8 20.15 -30.97 -7.44
C THR A 8 20.79 -29.59 -7.33
N VAL A 9 21.97 -29.42 -7.94
CA VAL A 9 22.69 -28.15 -7.96
C VAL A 9 22.12 -27.21 -9.04
N LEU A 10 21.63 -27.74 -10.16
CA LEU A 10 21.04 -26.92 -11.23
C LEU A 10 19.69 -26.31 -10.82
N GLU A 11 18.84 -27.03 -10.08
CA GLU A 11 17.57 -26.48 -9.57
C GLU A 11 17.79 -25.37 -8.53
N ALA A 12 18.84 -25.46 -7.71
CA ALA A 12 19.19 -24.43 -6.73
C ALA A 12 19.85 -23.19 -7.33
N LEU A 13 20.41 -23.29 -8.54
CA LEU A 13 21.06 -22.17 -9.23
C LEU A 13 20.09 -21.36 -10.11
N ASP A 14 19.01 -21.96 -10.61
CA ASP A 14 17.95 -21.23 -11.32
C ASP A 14 17.16 -20.28 -10.41
N ASP A 15 17.15 -20.54 -9.10
CA ASP A 15 16.42 -19.76 -8.08
C ASP A 15 17.16 -18.48 -7.63
N MET A 16 18.40 -18.27 -8.11
CA MET A 16 19.27 -17.15 -7.72
C MET A 16 19.44 -16.08 -8.81
N SER A 17 18.74 -16.23 -9.95
CA SER A 17 18.63 -15.17 -10.97
C SER A 17 17.37 -14.32 -10.72
N PRO A 18 17.40 -12.99 -10.89
CA PRO A 18 16.16 -12.22 -10.91
C PRO A 18 15.30 -12.80 -12.04
N SER A 19 14.19 -13.46 -11.68
CA SER A 19 13.27 -14.04 -12.65
C SER A 19 12.90 -12.99 -13.71
N THR A 20 13.47 -13.15 -14.91
CA THR A 20 13.13 -12.40 -16.13
C THR A 20 11.73 -12.74 -16.64
N LYS A 21 11.02 -13.65 -15.96
CA LYS A 21 9.67 -14.06 -16.28
C LYS A 21 8.66 -12.97 -15.91
N ARG A 22 7.82 -12.61 -16.86
CA ARG A 22 6.71 -11.66 -16.68
C ARG A 22 5.77 -12.13 -15.56
N PRO A 23 5.23 -11.23 -14.73
CA PRO A 23 4.28 -11.60 -13.68
C PRO A 23 2.99 -12.17 -14.27
N LYS A 24 2.39 -13.14 -13.58
CA LYS A 24 1.02 -13.58 -13.85
C LYS A 24 0.00 -12.67 -13.14
N VAL A 25 0.40 -12.05 -12.04
CA VAL A 25 -0.44 -11.20 -11.20
C VAL A 25 0.24 -9.86 -10.93
N VAL A 26 -0.51 -8.78 -11.09
CA VAL A 26 -0.13 -7.46 -10.57
C VAL A 26 -1.07 -7.14 -9.41
N LEU A 27 -0.52 -7.07 -8.21
CA LEU A 27 -1.23 -6.82 -6.96
C LEU A 27 -0.99 -5.37 -6.52
N PHE A 28 -2.06 -4.64 -6.20
CA PHE A 28 -1.98 -3.23 -5.85
C PHE A 28 -2.46 -2.97 -4.42
N ASP A 29 -1.78 -2.14 -3.65
CA ASP A 29 -2.47 -1.32 -2.66
C ASP A 29 -3.36 -0.28 -3.36
N ILE A 30 -4.31 0.28 -2.63
CA ILE A 30 -5.21 1.32 -3.12
C ILE A 30 -4.73 2.70 -2.66
N GLY A 31 -4.74 2.95 -1.34
CA GLY A 31 -4.33 4.24 -0.78
C GLY A 31 -2.87 4.54 -1.07
N GLY A 32 -2.56 5.70 -1.64
CA GLY A 32 -1.18 6.09 -1.98
C GLY A 32 -0.61 5.42 -3.23
N VAL A 33 -1.36 4.52 -3.86
CA VAL A 33 -0.97 3.82 -5.10
C VAL A 33 -1.97 4.12 -6.21
N CYS A 34 -3.20 3.62 -6.12
CA CYS A 34 -4.25 3.86 -7.10
C CYS A 34 -4.99 5.19 -6.88
N VAL A 35 -5.00 5.67 -5.64
CA VAL A 35 -5.55 6.98 -5.24
C VAL A 35 -4.48 7.77 -4.49
N ILE A 36 -4.67 9.09 -4.40
CA ILE A 36 -3.77 9.98 -3.67
C ILE A 36 -3.60 9.50 -2.22
N SER A 37 -2.36 9.57 -1.72
CA SER A 37 -2.03 9.08 -0.37
C SER A 37 -2.71 9.92 0.71
N PRO A 38 -3.39 9.29 1.69
CA PRO A 38 -3.94 10.01 2.84
C PRO A 38 -2.85 10.55 3.77
N PHE A 39 -1.59 10.16 3.62
CA PHE A 39 -0.49 10.66 4.45
C PHE A 39 -0.19 12.14 4.26
N GLN A 40 -0.52 12.71 3.10
CA GLN A 40 -0.38 14.16 2.90
C GLN A 40 -1.34 14.93 3.80
N SER A 41 -2.60 14.49 3.94
CA SER A 41 -3.58 15.06 4.89
C SER A 41 -3.09 15.02 6.33
N ILE A 42 -2.48 13.89 6.75
CA ILE A 42 -1.89 13.77 8.08
C ILE A 42 -0.78 14.81 8.27
N LEU A 43 0.16 14.89 7.33
CA LEU A 43 1.29 15.81 7.40
C LEU A 43 0.83 17.27 7.48
N ASP A 44 -0.08 17.67 6.59
CA ASP A 44 -0.59 19.05 6.53
C ASP A 44 -1.31 19.41 7.84
N TYR A 45 -2.09 18.47 8.40
CA TYR A 45 -2.77 18.69 9.66
C TYR A 45 -1.79 18.81 10.84
N GLU A 46 -0.80 17.93 10.94
CA GLU A 46 0.24 18.01 11.96
C GLU A 46 0.97 19.36 11.91
N LEU A 47 1.40 19.78 10.72
CA LEU A 47 2.08 21.06 10.54
C LEU A 47 1.19 22.25 10.90
N SER A 48 -0.10 22.20 10.56
CA SER A 48 -1.07 23.27 10.91
C SER A 48 -1.24 23.47 12.41
N LEU A 49 -0.99 22.41 13.20
CA LEU A 49 -1.06 22.42 14.67
C LEU A 49 0.31 22.63 15.32
N GLY A 50 1.38 22.83 14.55
CA GLY A 50 2.75 22.95 15.07
C GLY A 50 3.31 21.65 15.64
N ILE A 51 2.74 20.50 15.26
CA ILE A 51 3.18 19.17 15.68
C ILE A 51 4.39 18.76 14.82
N PRO A 52 5.49 18.27 15.42
CA PRO A 52 6.57 17.67 14.64
C PRO A 52 6.04 16.51 13.78
N PRO A 53 6.38 16.45 12.48
CA PRO A 53 5.81 15.43 11.58
C PRO A 53 5.97 13.99 12.06
N GLY A 54 4.91 13.20 11.87
CA GLY A 54 4.86 11.75 12.10
C GLY A 54 4.23 11.34 13.43
N TRP A 55 3.60 12.24 14.17
CA TRP A 55 2.94 11.92 15.44
C TRP A 55 1.78 10.93 15.27
N VAL A 56 0.87 11.18 14.33
CA VAL A 56 -0.30 10.34 14.08
C VAL A 56 0.14 8.93 13.69
N ASN A 57 1.06 8.82 12.73
CA ASN A 57 1.61 7.54 12.29
C ASN A 57 2.38 6.82 13.41
N TYR A 58 3.13 7.57 14.22
CA TYR A 58 3.80 7.02 15.40
C TYR A 58 2.77 6.46 16.39
N SER A 59 1.72 7.22 16.70
CA SER A 59 0.69 6.79 17.64
C SER A 59 -0.03 5.53 17.16
N ILE A 60 -0.44 5.50 15.89
CA ILE A 60 -1.00 4.30 15.25
C ILE A 60 -0.02 3.14 15.42
N SER A 61 1.24 3.27 14.98
CA SER A 61 2.22 2.17 15.08
C SER A 61 2.43 1.64 16.50
N LYS A 62 2.40 2.51 17.52
CA LYS A 62 2.62 2.16 18.92
C LYS A 62 1.41 1.59 19.62
N THR A 63 0.23 1.67 19.02
CA THR A 63 -0.97 1.01 19.53
C THR A 63 -1.18 -0.36 18.87
N ALA A 64 -0.36 -0.75 17.89
CA ALA A 64 -0.44 -2.06 17.27
C ALA A 64 -0.24 -3.20 18.32
N PRO A 65 -0.94 -4.34 18.19
CA PRO A 65 -1.98 -4.63 17.19
C PRO A 65 -3.39 -4.20 17.62
N ASP A 66 -3.58 -3.70 18.84
CA ASP A 66 -4.90 -3.57 19.48
C ASP A 66 -5.50 -2.15 19.45
N GLY A 67 -4.79 -1.18 18.87
CA GLY A 67 -5.24 0.20 18.73
C GLY A 67 -6.52 0.32 17.91
N PHE A 68 -7.29 1.39 18.15
CA PHE A 68 -8.57 1.57 17.47
C PHE A 68 -8.44 1.63 15.94
N TRP A 69 -7.34 2.17 15.43
CA TRP A 69 -7.05 2.12 13.98
C TRP A 69 -6.88 0.69 13.45
N HIS A 70 -6.18 -0.16 14.20
CA HIS A 70 -5.94 -1.56 13.80
C HIS A 70 -7.22 -2.39 13.87
N ARG A 71 -8.01 -2.19 14.93
CA ARG A 71 -9.33 -2.83 15.10
C ARG A 71 -10.30 -2.43 13.98
N LEU A 72 -10.26 -1.16 13.57
CA LEU A 72 -11.03 -0.68 12.42
C LEU A 72 -10.57 -1.34 11.11
N GLU A 73 -9.25 -1.35 10.85
CA GLU A 73 -8.69 -1.93 9.62
C GLU A 73 -8.80 -3.47 9.56
N THR A 74 -9.07 -4.13 10.69
CA THR A 74 -9.35 -5.57 10.77
C THR A 74 -10.85 -5.89 10.88
N GLY A 75 -11.73 -4.87 10.79
CA GLY A 75 -13.18 -5.07 10.83
C GLY A 75 -13.72 -5.53 12.19
N GLN A 76 -12.91 -5.45 13.26
CA GLN A 76 -13.34 -5.78 14.62
C GLN A 76 -14.31 -4.73 15.20
N ILE A 77 -14.27 -3.51 14.67
CA ILE A 77 -15.19 -2.42 15.00
C ILE A 77 -15.61 -1.69 13.72
N LEU A 78 -16.77 -1.04 13.76
CA LEU A 78 -17.26 -0.20 12.67
C LEU A 78 -16.66 1.21 12.76
N MET A 79 -16.74 1.96 11.66
CA MET A 79 -16.45 3.39 11.67
C MET A 79 -17.62 4.17 12.30
N ASP A 80 -17.70 4.21 13.61
CA ASP A 80 -18.75 4.88 14.38
C ASP A 80 -18.19 5.83 15.46
N ASP A 81 -19.07 6.37 16.29
CA ASP A 81 -18.70 7.30 17.37
C ASP A 81 -17.74 6.67 18.40
N ASP A 82 -17.87 5.36 18.66
CA ASP A 82 -16.99 4.63 19.57
C ASP A 82 -15.58 4.47 18.97
N PHE A 83 -15.47 4.22 17.66
CA PHE A 83 -14.18 4.29 16.97
C PHE A 83 -13.54 5.67 17.14
N PHE A 84 -14.26 6.75 16.88
CA PHE A 84 -13.68 8.09 16.96
C PHE A 84 -13.28 8.47 18.39
N ALA A 85 -14.07 8.08 19.40
CA ALA A 85 -13.71 8.27 20.80
C ALA A 85 -12.45 7.46 21.17
N GLY A 86 -12.35 6.22 20.71
CA GLY A 86 -11.19 5.37 20.90
C GLY A 86 -9.93 5.87 20.23
N PHE A 87 -10.01 6.20 18.93
CA PHE A 87 -8.88 6.73 18.18
C PHE A 87 -8.42 8.08 18.72
N SER A 88 -9.37 8.93 19.17
CA SER A 88 -9.02 10.15 19.90
C SER A 88 -8.20 9.84 21.16
N ARG A 89 -8.59 8.86 21.98
CA ARG A 89 -7.79 8.47 23.16
C ARG A 89 -6.38 8.01 22.78
N ASP A 90 -6.24 7.21 21.72
CA ASP A 90 -4.94 6.76 21.22
C ASP A 90 -4.04 7.96 20.81
N LEU A 91 -4.61 8.97 20.16
CA LEU A 91 -3.91 10.19 19.73
C LEU A 91 -3.62 11.18 20.87
N HIS A 92 -4.23 11.02 22.03
CA HIS A 92 -4.08 11.93 23.18
C HIS A 92 -3.37 11.30 24.39
N ASP A 93 -2.62 10.21 24.18
CA ASP A 93 -1.80 9.58 25.23
C ASP A 93 -0.57 10.45 25.60
N PRO A 94 -0.48 10.97 26.84
CA PRO A 94 0.59 11.87 27.24
C PRO A 94 1.96 11.21 27.32
N VAL A 95 2.03 9.92 27.67
CA VAL A 95 3.29 9.18 27.79
C VAL A 95 3.87 8.94 26.40
N ARG A 96 3.02 8.54 25.46
CA ARG A 96 3.37 8.31 24.06
C ARG A 96 3.79 9.61 23.38
N TRP A 97 3.09 10.71 23.66
CA TRP A 97 3.44 12.05 23.15
C TRP A 97 4.82 12.48 23.63
N ALA A 98 5.09 12.37 24.93
CA ALA A 98 6.39 12.70 25.49
C ALA A 98 7.51 11.86 24.87
N THR A 99 7.28 10.56 24.70
CA THR A 99 8.24 9.65 24.06
C THR A 99 8.52 10.03 22.60
N PHE A 100 7.47 10.32 21.82
CA PHE A 100 7.61 10.78 20.44
C PHE A 100 8.37 12.10 20.36
N TYR A 101 7.99 13.08 21.17
CA TYR A 101 8.56 14.42 21.13
C TYR A 101 10.06 14.39 21.48
N GLN A 102 10.45 13.62 22.50
CA GLN A 102 11.85 13.41 22.86
C GLN A 102 12.64 12.77 21.73
N ALA A 103 12.07 11.78 21.04
CA ALA A 103 12.70 11.17 19.86
C ALA A 103 12.82 12.15 18.67
N GLN A 104 11.94 13.15 18.56
CA GLN A 104 12.05 14.21 17.56
C GLN A 104 13.10 15.25 17.94
N GLN A 105 13.26 15.56 19.24
CA GLN A 105 14.30 16.47 19.72
C GLN A 105 15.71 15.98 19.39
N THR A 106 15.96 14.67 19.40
CA THR A 106 17.28 14.12 19.01
C THR A 106 17.58 14.32 17.52
N LYS A 107 16.54 14.49 16.69
CA LYS A 107 16.65 14.73 15.24
C LYS A 107 16.63 16.21 14.89
N ASN A 108 15.98 17.04 15.70
CA ASN A 108 15.81 18.46 15.47
C ASN A 108 16.04 19.28 16.75
N LEU A 109 17.27 19.76 16.91
CA LEU A 109 17.71 20.55 18.06
C LEU A 109 17.01 21.92 18.19
N LYS A 110 16.22 22.35 17.19
CA LYS A 110 15.44 23.60 17.27
C LYS A 110 14.13 23.42 18.03
N LEU A 111 13.70 22.18 18.30
CA LEU A 111 12.50 21.95 19.09
C LEU A 111 12.71 22.42 20.55
N PRO A 112 11.69 23.07 21.17
CA PRO A 112 11.73 23.44 22.58
C PRO A 112 12.20 22.30 23.48
N LYS A 113 13.02 22.59 24.51
CA LYS A 113 13.53 21.57 25.45
C LYS A 113 12.43 20.94 26.29
N GLN A 114 11.44 21.74 26.70
CA GLN A 114 10.27 21.25 27.41
C GLN A 114 9.29 20.64 26.42
N THR A 115 8.83 19.43 26.70
CA THR A 115 7.75 18.79 25.94
C THR A 115 6.47 19.64 26.08
N PRO A 116 5.87 20.12 24.97
CA PRO A 116 4.62 20.86 25.01
C PRO A 116 3.46 19.93 25.44
N PRO A 117 2.30 20.49 25.81
CA PRO A 117 1.10 19.69 26.04
C PRO A 117 0.77 18.79 24.85
N VAL A 118 0.05 17.70 25.11
CA VAL A 118 -0.45 16.81 24.06
C VAL A 118 -1.30 17.64 23.08
N PRO A 119 -1.05 17.54 21.77
CA PRO A 119 -1.81 18.31 20.79
C PRO A 119 -3.28 17.90 20.80
N ASN A 120 -4.18 18.87 20.65
CA ASN A 120 -5.60 18.62 20.53
C ASN A 120 -5.95 18.28 19.07
N ILE A 121 -6.03 16.99 18.76
CA ILE A 121 -6.28 16.45 17.42
C ILE A 121 -7.75 16.09 17.28
N ASN A 122 -8.41 16.66 16.28
CA ASN A 122 -9.76 16.23 15.94
C ASN A 122 -9.71 14.94 15.12
N ALA A 123 -9.78 13.79 15.79
CA ALA A 123 -9.68 12.46 15.19
C ALA A 123 -10.72 12.23 14.08
N ARG A 124 -11.96 12.71 14.26
CA ARG A 124 -13.03 12.57 13.27
C ARG A 124 -12.75 13.41 12.03
N TRP A 125 -12.40 14.68 12.22
CA TRP A 125 -12.08 15.57 11.10
C TRP A 125 -10.89 15.02 10.31
N LEU A 126 -9.82 14.61 10.99
CA LEU A 126 -8.63 14.03 10.36
C LEU A 126 -8.98 12.80 9.51
N PHE A 127 -9.78 11.88 10.06
CA PHE A 127 -10.20 10.69 9.32
C PHE A 127 -10.95 11.05 8.03
N PHE A 128 -11.93 11.96 8.10
CA PHE A 128 -12.68 12.34 6.91
C PHE A 128 -11.86 13.13 5.91
N ASP A 129 -10.89 13.93 6.35
CA ASP A 129 -9.95 14.62 5.46
C ASP A 129 -9.05 13.61 4.71
N MET A 130 -8.50 12.64 5.43
CA MET A 130 -7.74 11.52 4.83
C MET A 130 -8.59 10.75 3.81
N MET A 131 -9.83 10.40 4.16
CA MET A 131 -10.75 9.72 3.25
C MET A 131 -11.09 10.59 2.04
N ALA A 132 -11.21 11.91 2.21
CA ALA A 132 -11.50 12.82 1.11
C ALA A 132 -10.34 12.86 0.11
N ALA A 133 -9.10 12.90 0.58
CA ALA A 133 -7.90 12.83 -0.25
C ALA A 133 -7.82 11.49 -0.99
N ALA A 134 -8.07 10.37 -0.30
CA ALA A 134 -8.03 9.01 -0.84
C ALA A 134 -9.19 8.66 -1.80
N ARG A 135 -9.93 9.66 -2.32
CA ARG A 135 -10.91 9.50 -3.41
C ARG A 135 -10.39 9.92 -4.77
N ALA A 136 -9.41 10.82 -4.81
CA ALA A 136 -8.84 11.28 -6.07
C ALA A 136 -7.95 10.17 -6.67
N PRO A 137 -8.24 9.68 -7.88
CA PRO A 137 -7.37 8.70 -8.53
C PRO A 137 -5.98 9.29 -8.80
N ASP A 138 -4.95 8.47 -8.69
CA ASP A 138 -3.61 8.88 -9.11
C ASP A 138 -3.57 8.98 -10.65
N PRO A 139 -3.07 10.09 -11.21
CA PRO A 139 -3.09 10.33 -12.66
C PRO A 139 -2.22 9.36 -13.47
N TRP A 140 -1.19 8.76 -12.87
CA TRP A 140 -0.34 7.78 -13.54
C TRP A 140 -0.87 6.36 -13.34
N MET A 141 -1.33 6.04 -12.14
CA MET A 141 -1.74 4.68 -11.80
C MET A 141 -3.10 4.30 -12.38
N LEU A 142 -4.07 5.21 -12.45
CA LEU A 142 -5.40 4.89 -13.00
C LEU A 142 -5.35 4.48 -14.49
N PRO A 143 -4.66 5.21 -15.39
CA PRO A 143 -4.47 4.75 -16.77
C PRO A 143 -3.72 3.42 -16.84
N ALA A 144 -2.66 3.24 -16.05
CA ALA A 144 -1.91 1.99 -16.00
C ALA A 144 -2.79 0.79 -15.60
N LEU A 145 -3.66 0.98 -14.61
CA LEU A 145 -4.60 -0.04 -14.16
C LEU A 145 -5.62 -0.42 -15.25
N ARG A 146 -6.15 0.58 -15.98
CA ARG A 146 -7.05 0.35 -17.13
C ARG A 146 -6.35 -0.42 -18.24
N ASN A 147 -5.16 0.03 -18.63
CA ASN A 147 -4.37 -0.61 -19.68
C ASN A 147 -3.98 -2.05 -19.30
N LEU A 148 -3.65 -2.31 -18.02
CA LEU A 148 -3.42 -3.67 -17.53
C LEU A 148 -4.66 -4.55 -17.66
N LYS A 149 -5.82 -4.05 -17.25
CA LYS A 149 -7.10 -4.78 -17.32
C LYS A 149 -7.46 -5.10 -18.77
N GLU A 150 -7.39 -4.10 -19.66
CA GLU A 150 -7.68 -4.23 -21.08
C GLU A 150 -6.69 -5.15 -21.81
N SER A 151 -5.43 -5.19 -21.39
CA SER A 151 -4.42 -6.04 -22.00
C SER A 151 -4.79 -7.53 -21.94
N GLY A 152 -5.55 -7.94 -20.93
CA GLY A 152 -5.89 -9.34 -20.71
C GLY A 152 -4.67 -10.24 -20.51
N LYS A 153 -3.50 -9.72 -20.12
CA LYS A 153 -2.25 -10.50 -20.01
C LYS A 153 -1.85 -10.88 -18.59
N VAL A 154 -2.48 -10.26 -17.60
CA VAL A 154 -2.26 -10.52 -16.17
C VAL A 154 -3.60 -10.66 -15.45
N ILE A 155 -3.57 -11.16 -14.22
CA ILE A 155 -4.62 -10.98 -13.21
C ILE A 155 -4.33 -9.66 -12.51
N VAL A 156 -5.32 -8.77 -12.49
CA VAL A 156 -5.21 -7.46 -11.83
C VAL A 156 -5.89 -7.57 -10.47
N ALA A 157 -5.13 -7.50 -9.38
CA ALA A 157 -5.63 -7.74 -8.04
C ALA A 157 -5.34 -6.57 -7.10
N ALA A 158 -6.10 -6.47 -6.00
CA ALA A 158 -5.84 -5.49 -4.94
C ALA A 158 -5.75 -6.15 -3.56
N LEU A 159 -4.86 -5.60 -2.72
CA LEU A 159 -4.70 -5.94 -1.31
C LEU A 159 -4.54 -4.64 -0.51
N SER A 160 -5.60 -4.27 0.23
CA SER A 160 -5.63 -2.96 0.90
C SER A 160 -6.11 -3.04 2.34
N ASN A 161 -5.46 -2.24 3.19
CA ASN A 161 -5.98 -1.93 4.52
C ASN A 161 -7.17 -0.98 4.34
N THR A 162 -8.35 -1.43 4.74
CA THR A 162 -9.66 -0.84 4.43
C THR A 162 -10.51 -0.82 5.69
N VAL A 163 -11.65 -0.13 5.63
CA VAL A 163 -12.59 0.02 6.75
C VAL A 163 -13.98 -0.47 6.34
N ILE A 164 -14.80 -0.87 7.31
CA ILE A 164 -16.23 -1.16 7.11
C ILE A 164 -17.04 0.03 7.61
N PHE A 165 -17.81 0.63 6.69
CA PHE A 165 -18.73 1.70 7.02
C PHE A 165 -20.03 1.13 7.62
N PRO A 166 -20.68 1.84 8.56
CA PRO A 166 -22.04 1.52 9.00
C PRO A 166 -23.00 1.39 7.80
N PRO A 167 -24.02 0.50 7.85
CA PRO A 167 -24.92 0.24 6.71
C PRO A 167 -25.65 1.48 6.18
N ASP A 168 -25.93 2.45 7.03
CA ASP A 168 -26.61 3.72 6.75
C ASP A 168 -25.67 4.84 6.28
N HIS A 169 -24.36 4.60 6.27
CA HIS A 169 -23.36 5.57 5.83
C HIS A 169 -23.35 5.70 4.29
N GLU A 170 -23.16 6.92 3.76
CA GLU A 170 -23.18 7.20 2.31
C GLU A 170 -22.12 6.43 1.49
N TYR A 171 -21.04 6.01 2.14
CA TYR A 171 -19.95 5.22 1.53
C TYR A 171 -20.06 3.72 1.80
N SER A 172 -21.14 3.27 2.44
CA SER A 172 -21.42 1.86 2.59
C SER A 172 -21.71 1.23 1.23
N ARG A 173 -21.05 0.11 0.95
CA ARG A 173 -21.20 -0.65 -0.29
C ARG A 173 -21.41 -2.11 0.06
N THR A 174 -22.41 -2.74 -0.55
CA THR A 174 -22.67 -4.18 -0.36
C THR A 174 -21.75 -5.03 -1.22
N LYS A 175 -21.38 -4.54 -2.41
CA LYS A 175 -20.43 -5.17 -3.33
C LYS A 175 -19.30 -4.20 -3.62
N TRP A 176 -18.06 -4.69 -3.56
CA TRP A 176 -16.91 -3.85 -3.88
C TRP A 176 -16.88 -3.48 -5.37
N GLN A 177 -17.48 -4.27 -6.24
CA GLN A 177 -17.60 -4.01 -7.68
C GLN A 177 -18.46 -2.78 -8.02
N ASP A 178 -19.27 -2.29 -7.08
CA ASP A 178 -20.08 -1.08 -7.28
C ASP A 178 -19.22 0.21 -7.22
N ASP A 179 -17.95 0.09 -6.82
CA ASP A 179 -16.97 1.18 -6.86
C ASP A 179 -16.24 1.18 -8.23
N PRO A 180 -16.23 2.31 -8.97
CA PRO A 180 -15.63 2.39 -10.31
C PRO A 180 -14.13 2.08 -10.39
N LEU A 181 -13.38 2.32 -9.31
CA LEU A 181 -11.97 1.95 -9.25
C LEU A 181 -11.86 0.46 -8.93
N ARG A 182 -12.59 -0.01 -7.91
CA ARG A 182 -12.48 -1.40 -7.47
C ARG A 182 -12.96 -2.38 -8.55
N SER A 183 -13.93 -1.99 -9.39
CA SER A 183 -14.42 -2.81 -10.51
C SER A 183 -13.35 -3.14 -11.56
N LEU A 184 -12.20 -2.46 -11.54
CA LEU A 184 -11.07 -2.77 -12.42
C LEU A 184 -10.30 -4.02 -11.99
N PHE A 185 -10.41 -4.45 -10.72
CA PHE A 185 -9.73 -5.64 -10.21
C PHE A 185 -10.51 -6.91 -10.50
N ASP A 186 -9.78 -7.98 -10.84
CA ASP A 186 -10.25 -9.36 -10.89
C ASP A 186 -10.46 -9.93 -9.48
N VAL A 187 -9.56 -9.57 -8.55
CA VAL A 187 -9.56 -10.04 -7.16
C VAL A 187 -9.35 -8.84 -6.22
N PHE A 188 -10.15 -8.74 -5.17
CA PHE A 188 -10.06 -7.66 -4.18
C PHE A 188 -10.01 -8.22 -2.76
N VAL A 189 -8.88 -8.04 -2.08
CA VAL A 189 -8.69 -8.43 -0.68
C VAL A 189 -8.76 -7.19 0.22
N SER A 190 -9.87 -7.09 0.95
CA SER A 190 -10.13 -6.05 1.94
C SER A 190 -9.77 -6.55 3.34
N SER A 191 -8.79 -5.90 3.98
CA SER A 191 -8.34 -6.23 5.34
C SER A 191 -9.49 -6.39 6.34
N ALA A 192 -10.43 -5.43 6.35
CA ALA A 192 -11.52 -5.42 7.33
C ALA A 192 -12.55 -6.53 7.09
N HIS A 193 -12.75 -6.96 5.83
CA HIS A 193 -13.67 -8.06 5.53
C HIS A 193 -13.06 -9.43 5.78
N VAL A 194 -11.72 -9.54 5.79
CA VAL A 194 -11.01 -10.81 6.02
C VAL A 194 -10.44 -10.95 7.43
N GLY A 195 -10.53 -9.90 8.26
CA GLY A 195 -10.04 -9.93 9.64
C GLY A 195 -8.52 -9.92 9.79
N LEU A 196 -7.77 -9.54 8.74
CA LEU A 196 -6.31 -9.49 8.70
C LEU A 196 -5.85 -8.11 8.26
N ARG A 197 -4.59 -7.75 8.48
CA ARG A 197 -4.06 -6.43 8.13
C ARG A 197 -2.61 -6.52 7.67
N LYS A 198 -2.23 -5.78 6.64
CA LYS A 198 -0.80 -5.60 6.32
C LYS A 198 -0.10 -4.89 7.49
N PRO A 199 1.10 -5.31 7.93
CA PRO A 199 2.01 -6.28 7.29
C PRO A 199 1.96 -7.70 7.90
N ASP A 200 0.85 -8.17 8.48
CA ASP A 200 0.73 -9.55 8.99
C ASP A 200 0.99 -10.55 7.84
N PRO A 201 1.95 -11.50 7.99
CA PRO A 201 2.23 -12.52 6.97
C PRO A 201 1.00 -13.28 6.45
N LYS A 202 0.00 -13.49 7.29
CA LYS A 202 -1.22 -14.22 6.93
C LYS A 202 -2.03 -13.54 5.83
N ILE A 203 -1.99 -12.20 5.73
CA ILE A 203 -2.77 -11.50 4.69
C ILE A 203 -2.15 -11.70 3.30
N TYR A 204 -0.83 -11.87 3.22
CA TYR A 204 -0.14 -12.16 1.96
C TYR A 204 -0.38 -13.61 1.53
N GLN A 205 -0.41 -14.55 2.47
CA GLN A 205 -0.82 -15.94 2.21
C GLN A 205 -2.25 -15.99 1.66
N LEU A 206 -3.19 -15.30 2.31
CA LEU A 206 -4.57 -15.19 1.83
C LEU A 206 -4.66 -14.54 0.45
N ALA A 207 -3.88 -13.48 0.20
CA ALA A 207 -3.86 -12.84 -1.11
C ALA A 207 -3.40 -13.80 -2.22
N LEU A 208 -2.35 -14.58 -1.96
CA LEU A 208 -1.86 -15.63 -2.88
C LEU A 208 -2.94 -16.68 -3.13
N GLU A 209 -3.60 -17.19 -2.08
CA GLU A 209 -4.69 -18.16 -2.20
C GLU A 209 -5.84 -17.62 -3.07
N LYS A 210 -6.22 -16.36 -2.89
CA LYS A 210 -7.33 -15.75 -3.64
C LYS A 210 -7.01 -15.57 -5.12
N VAL A 211 -5.77 -15.18 -5.46
CA VAL A 211 -5.38 -15.05 -6.87
C VAL A 211 -5.14 -16.40 -7.53
N ASP A 212 -4.66 -17.41 -6.80
CA ASP A 212 -4.54 -18.78 -7.28
C ASP A 212 -5.93 -19.39 -7.55
N GLN A 213 -6.87 -19.21 -6.62
CA GLN A 213 -8.26 -19.61 -6.81
C GLN A 213 -8.85 -19.00 -8.08
N PHE A 214 -8.72 -17.67 -8.26
CA PHE A 214 -9.19 -16.99 -9.46
C PHE A 214 -8.57 -17.57 -10.73
N ALA A 215 -7.25 -17.81 -10.73
CA ALA A 215 -6.55 -18.39 -11.87
C ALA A 215 -7.12 -19.76 -12.24
N ARG A 216 -7.29 -20.65 -11.25
CA ARG A 216 -7.81 -22.01 -11.47
C ARG A 216 -9.24 -22.02 -11.98
N GLU A 217 -10.12 -21.19 -11.41
CA GLU A 217 -11.51 -21.05 -11.86
C GLU A 217 -11.62 -20.62 -13.33
N HIS A 218 -10.65 -19.81 -13.79
CA HIS A 218 -10.62 -19.29 -15.16
C HIS A 218 -9.66 -20.03 -16.08
N ALA A 219 -9.04 -21.13 -15.63
CA ALA A 219 -8.01 -21.86 -16.38
C ALA A 219 -8.50 -22.39 -17.73
N MET A 220 -9.81 -22.66 -17.87
CA MET A 220 -10.40 -23.20 -19.09
C MET A 220 -10.83 -22.12 -20.09
N THR A 221 -10.73 -20.84 -19.75
CA THR A 221 -10.93 -19.74 -20.71
C THR A 221 -9.78 -19.69 -21.71
N GLU A 222 -9.98 -19.07 -22.87
CA GLU A 222 -8.91 -18.88 -23.86
C GLU A 222 -7.69 -18.16 -23.25
N LYS A 223 -7.94 -17.12 -22.46
CA LYS A 223 -6.91 -16.40 -21.68
C LYS A 223 -6.21 -17.32 -20.68
N GLY A 224 -6.97 -18.08 -19.89
CA GLY A 224 -6.42 -18.97 -18.86
C GLY A 224 -5.53 -20.08 -19.44
N ARG A 225 -5.90 -20.65 -20.59
CA ARG A 225 -5.07 -21.63 -21.31
C ARG A 225 -3.80 -20.99 -21.85
N THR A 226 -3.91 -19.82 -22.48
CA THR A 226 -2.77 -19.09 -23.05
C THR A 226 -1.75 -18.67 -21.97
N LEU A 227 -2.23 -18.30 -20.79
CA LEU A 227 -1.40 -17.80 -19.69
C LEU A 227 -0.98 -18.90 -18.68
N GLY A 228 -1.36 -20.16 -18.92
CA GLY A 228 -0.99 -21.28 -18.04
C GLY A 228 -1.54 -21.11 -16.62
N TRP A 229 -2.81 -20.74 -16.49
CA TRP A 229 -3.47 -20.58 -15.18
C TRP A 229 -3.82 -21.91 -14.51
N ALA A 230 -3.84 -23.02 -15.27
CA ALA A 230 -4.03 -24.36 -14.72
C ALA A 230 -2.89 -24.78 -13.76
N ASP A 231 -1.67 -24.28 -14.01
CA ASP A 231 -0.49 -24.54 -13.19
C ASP A 231 -0.55 -23.83 -11.82
N GLY A 232 -1.51 -22.91 -11.64
CA GLY A 232 -1.62 -22.05 -10.48
C GLY A 232 -0.69 -20.84 -10.50
N ILE A 233 -0.73 -20.10 -9.39
CA ILE A 233 0.05 -18.91 -9.11
C ILE A 233 1.00 -19.20 -7.95
N ARG A 234 2.30 -18.94 -8.17
CA ARG A 234 3.34 -19.03 -7.12
C ARG A 234 3.69 -17.61 -6.62
N PRO A 235 4.29 -17.46 -5.43
CA PRO A 235 4.64 -16.14 -4.89
C PRO A 235 5.43 -15.24 -5.86
N GLN A 236 6.43 -15.80 -6.56
CA GLN A 236 7.27 -15.07 -7.52
C GLN A 236 6.52 -14.62 -8.79
N ASP A 237 5.35 -15.20 -9.07
CA ASP A 237 4.51 -14.82 -10.20
C ASP A 237 3.72 -13.52 -9.90
N ILE A 238 3.78 -13.01 -8.66
CA ILE A 238 3.13 -11.77 -8.20
C ILE A 238 4.14 -10.62 -8.14
N VAL A 239 3.77 -9.46 -8.70
CA VAL A 239 4.42 -8.19 -8.39
C VAL A 239 3.46 -7.31 -7.57
N PHE A 240 3.89 -6.87 -6.39
CA PHE A 240 3.08 -6.09 -5.47
C PHE A 240 3.53 -4.62 -5.40
N LEU A 241 2.57 -3.70 -5.59
CA LEU A 241 2.78 -2.26 -5.51
C LEU A 241 2.19 -1.72 -4.21
N ASP A 242 2.99 -1.01 -3.41
CA ASP A 242 2.57 -0.39 -2.15
C ASP A 242 3.44 0.85 -1.90
N ASP A 243 2.91 1.86 -1.20
CA ASP A 243 3.66 3.06 -0.82
C ASP A 243 4.38 2.90 0.54
N ILE A 244 3.95 1.94 1.36
CA ILE A 244 4.48 1.67 2.69
C ILE A 244 5.57 0.60 2.65
N GLY A 245 6.78 0.98 3.03
CA GLY A 245 7.95 0.09 2.98
C GLY A 245 7.85 -1.17 3.86
N GLU A 246 7.16 -1.11 5.00
CA GLU A 246 6.96 -2.28 5.86
C GLU A 246 6.05 -3.33 5.22
N ASN A 247 5.00 -2.89 4.52
CA ASN A 247 4.13 -3.79 3.75
C ASN A 247 4.92 -4.49 2.64
N LEU A 248 5.80 -3.75 1.95
CA LEU A 248 6.67 -4.34 0.92
C LEU A 248 7.69 -5.32 1.49
N LYS A 249 8.25 -5.05 2.68
CA LYS A 249 9.16 -5.99 3.36
C LYS A 249 8.47 -7.30 3.68
N ALA A 250 7.24 -7.24 4.22
CA ALA A 250 6.46 -8.45 4.50
C ALA A 250 6.06 -9.19 3.20
N ALA A 251 5.70 -8.47 2.14
CA ALA A 251 5.44 -9.06 0.83
C ALA A 251 6.66 -9.79 0.25
N LYS A 252 7.86 -9.19 0.34
CA LYS A 252 9.11 -9.86 -0.04
C LYS A 252 9.36 -11.12 0.79
N ALA A 253 9.11 -11.07 2.09
CA ALA A 253 9.24 -12.24 2.97
C ALA A 253 8.24 -13.35 2.60
N ALA A 254 7.08 -13.00 2.03
CA ALA A 254 6.13 -13.95 1.46
C ALA A 254 6.51 -14.46 0.06
N GLY A 255 7.62 -14.00 -0.52
CA GLY A 255 8.13 -14.40 -1.84
C GLY A 255 7.62 -13.57 -3.01
N PHE A 256 6.93 -12.45 -2.76
CA PHE A 256 6.44 -11.58 -3.84
C PHE A 256 7.57 -10.70 -4.38
N ARG A 257 7.52 -10.42 -5.68
CA ARG A 257 8.24 -9.26 -6.24
C ARG A 257 7.52 -7.99 -5.80
N THR A 258 8.23 -6.88 -5.72
CA THR A 258 7.66 -5.63 -5.19
C THR A 258 8.16 -4.41 -5.94
N ILE A 259 7.27 -3.44 -6.14
CA ILE A 259 7.58 -2.11 -6.66
C ILE A 259 7.14 -1.10 -5.59
N LYS A 260 8.00 -0.15 -5.23
CA LYS A 260 7.66 0.88 -4.25
C LYS A 260 7.08 2.11 -4.95
N VAL A 261 5.87 2.49 -4.56
CA VAL A 261 5.27 3.76 -5.03
C VAL A 261 5.71 4.88 -4.11
N SER A 262 6.66 5.69 -4.56
CA SER A 262 7.11 6.85 -3.78
C SER A 262 6.12 8.01 -3.92
N LEU A 263 5.82 8.69 -2.82
CA LEU A 263 4.89 9.82 -2.78
C LEU A 263 5.27 10.87 -3.84
N GLY A 264 4.30 11.25 -4.68
CA GLY A 264 4.49 12.21 -5.77
C GLY A 264 5.29 11.68 -6.98
N LYS A 265 5.63 10.39 -6.99
CA LYS A 265 6.46 9.74 -8.02
C LYS A 265 5.83 8.46 -8.56
N ALA A 266 4.50 8.39 -8.65
CA ALA A 266 3.80 7.24 -9.21
C ALA A 266 4.27 6.89 -10.64
N TYR A 267 4.74 7.88 -11.41
CA TYR A 267 5.33 7.67 -12.74
C TYR A 267 6.54 6.72 -12.72
N GLU A 268 7.42 6.79 -11.71
CA GLU A 268 8.59 5.89 -11.60
C GLU A 268 8.12 4.43 -11.40
N ALA A 269 7.08 4.24 -10.59
CA ALA A 269 6.50 2.92 -10.36
C ALA A 269 5.77 2.37 -11.60
N VAL A 270 5.12 3.24 -12.39
CA VAL A 270 4.53 2.84 -13.68
C VAL A 270 5.61 2.45 -14.68
N GLU A 271 6.72 3.17 -14.76
CA GLU A 271 7.85 2.82 -15.64
C GLU A 271 8.45 1.45 -15.26
N GLU A 272 8.70 1.21 -13.97
CA GLU A 272 9.15 -0.11 -13.49
C GLU A 272 8.12 -1.21 -13.80
N LEU A 273 6.82 -0.90 -13.71
CA LEU A 273 5.75 -1.82 -14.05
C LEU A 273 5.70 -2.14 -15.56
N GLU A 274 5.92 -1.15 -16.42
CA GLU A 274 6.07 -1.35 -17.87
C GLU A 274 7.24 -2.28 -18.19
N GLU A 275 8.38 -2.09 -17.51
CA GLU A 275 9.57 -2.95 -17.68
C GLU A 275 9.30 -4.40 -17.28
N VAL A 276 8.70 -4.65 -16.10
CA VAL A 276 8.48 -6.03 -15.63
C VAL A 276 7.35 -6.76 -16.38
N THR A 277 6.37 -6.02 -16.91
CA THR A 277 5.25 -6.59 -17.67
C THR A 277 5.52 -6.68 -19.17
N GLY A 278 6.41 -5.83 -19.69
CA GLY A 278 6.60 -5.63 -21.13
C GLY A 278 5.38 -5.04 -21.83
N LEU A 279 4.59 -4.23 -21.12
CA LEU A 279 3.40 -3.55 -21.61
C LEU A 279 3.62 -2.04 -21.66
N SER A 280 2.89 -1.35 -22.53
CA SER A 280 2.75 0.10 -22.44
C SER A 280 1.55 0.40 -21.56
N LEU A 281 1.80 1.03 -20.42
CA LEU A 281 0.84 1.26 -19.35
C LEU A 281 0.63 2.74 -19.07
N ALA A 282 1.65 3.57 -19.30
CA ALA A 282 1.48 5.02 -19.20
C ALA A 282 0.39 5.49 -20.18
N GLY A 283 -0.57 6.28 -19.68
CA GLY A 283 -1.53 6.99 -20.52
C GLY A 283 -0.89 8.23 -21.18
N ASP A 284 -1.71 9.19 -21.60
CA ASP A 284 -1.25 10.42 -22.26
C ASP A 284 -0.64 11.46 -21.30
N HIS A 285 -0.30 11.08 -20.07
CA HIS A 285 0.23 12.00 -19.09
C HIS A 285 1.63 12.49 -19.50
N PRO A 286 1.86 13.81 -19.52
CA PRO A 286 3.15 14.34 -19.95
C PRO A 286 4.22 13.93 -18.95
N LYS A 287 5.20 13.15 -19.41
CA LYS A 287 6.45 12.90 -18.69
C LYS A 287 7.17 14.24 -18.57
N LYS A 288 6.94 15.00 -17.49
CA LYS A 288 7.69 16.24 -17.21
C LYS A 288 9.06 15.81 -16.71
N PRO A 289 10.15 15.94 -17.49
CA PRO A 289 11.46 15.59 -17.00
C PRO A 289 11.78 16.58 -15.88
N ILE A 290 12.00 16.09 -14.66
CA ILE A 290 12.56 16.92 -13.60
C ILE A 290 14.03 17.15 -13.97
N LYS A 291 14.30 18.18 -14.79
CA LYS A 291 15.67 18.60 -15.05
C LYS A 291 16.22 19.20 -13.76
N PRO A 292 17.32 18.67 -13.18
CA PRO A 292 17.96 19.32 -12.04
C PRO A 292 18.29 20.77 -12.40
N ASN A 293 17.83 21.71 -11.56
CA ASN A 293 18.07 23.12 -11.77
C ASN A 293 19.47 23.48 -11.24
N PHE A 294 20.48 23.38 -12.10
CA PHE A 294 21.86 23.77 -11.78
C PHE A 294 22.07 25.30 -11.68
N ASN A 295 21.04 26.13 -11.88
CA ASN A 295 21.17 27.59 -11.92
C ASN A 295 20.89 28.31 -10.59
N LYS A 296 20.79 27.61 -9.45
CA LYS A 296 20.92 28.28 -8.14
C LYS A 296 22.37 28.26 -7.67
N GLY A 297 23.15 29.19 -8.21
CA GLY A 297 24.39 29.63 -7.58
C GLY A 297 24.07 30.23 -6.21
N GLN A 298 24.17 29.43 -5.14
CA GLN A 298 24.41 29.93 -3.80
C GLN A 298 25.56 29.13 -3.21
N LYS A 299 26.65 29.85 -2.97
CA LYS A 299 27.90 29.39 -2.37
C LYS A 299 27.61 28.41 -1.22
N ALA A 300 28.09 27.18 -1.36
CA ALA A 300 28.36 26.34 -0.20
C ALA A 300 29.36 27.10 0.66
N LYS A 301 28.93 27.54 1.85
CA LYS A 301 29.88 27.91 2.90
C LYS A 301 30.51 26.59 3.36
N ILE A 302 31.80 26.47 3.09
CA ILE A 302 32.71 25.49 3.68
C ILE A 302 32.66 25.67 5.21
#